data_AF-A0AA45MDB6-F1
#
_entry.id   AF-A0AA45MDB6-F1
#
_cell.length_a   1.000
_cell.length_b   1.000
_cell.length_c   1.000
_cell.angle_alpha   90.00
_cell.angle_beta   90.00
_cell.angle_gamma   90.00
#
_symmetry.space_group_name_H-M   'P 1'
#
loop_
_entity.id
_entity.type
_entity.pdbx_description
1 polymer ?
#
loop_
_entity_poly.entity_id
_entity_poly.type
_entity_poly.pdbx_seq_one_letter_code
_entity_poly.pdbx_strand_id
1 'polypeptide(L)'
;MANSGRSIHILLFRVTMLFRVFGGLVLCLNLATAGARDVVCADSKDTIEERNCMSAEIDKVEQKLTRYVDAAKERISEDKEIVLSLDEEQKAWLGYRLVHCGDVYKYWFQGTYRYRASLQCMLDLTQERTHDIWSAYLTYTDSNAGILPEP
;
A
#
# COMPACT_ATOMS: atom_id res chain seq x y z
N MET A 1 -9.13 -54.80 41.11
CA MET A 1 -9.03 -53.60 41.98
C MET A 1 -7.57 -53.16 41.99
N ALA A 2 -7.20 -52.16 41.18
CA ALA A 2 -6.92 -50.76 41.56
C ALA A 2 -5.51 -50.56 42.18
N ASN A 3 -4.74 -49.49 41.95
CA ASN A 3 -4.65 -48.46 40.92
C ASN A 3 -3.30 -47.73 41.23
N SER A 4 -2.22 -48.08 40.54
CA SER A 4 -0.83 -47.68 40.86
C SER A 4 -0.25 -46.63 39.87
N GLY A 5 -1.07 -45.71 39.36
CA GLY A 5 -0.65 -44.83 38.24
C GLY A 5 -0.86 -43.33 38.40
N ARG A 6 -1.32 -42.82 39.56
CA ARG A 6 -1.85 -41.44 39.64
C ARG A 6 -0.95 -40.39 40.29
N SER A 7 0.12 -40.78 41.00
CA SER A 7 0.89 -39.85 41.84
C SER A 7 2.14 -39.23 41.19
N ILE A 8 2.72 -39.86 40.16
CA ILE A 8 3.99 -39.38 39.57
C ILE A 8 3.77 -38.27 38.51
N HIS A 9 2.62 -38.28 37.82
CA HIS A 9 2.31 -37.27 36.80
C HIS A 9 2.03 -35.85 37.35
N ILE A 10 1.67 -35.73 38.64
CA ILE A 10 1.27 -34.45 39.25
C ILE A 10 2.50 -33.60 39.64
N LEU A 11 3.63 -34.23 39.97
CA LEU A 11 4.85 -33.53 40.40
C LEU A 11 5.62 -32.91 39.23
N LEU A 12 5.64 -33.55 38.06
CA LEU A 12 6.33 -33.03 36.87
C LEU A 12 5.62 -31.80 36.27
N PHE A 13 4.30 -31.71 36.37
CA PHE A 13 3.53 -30.58 35.84
C PHE A 13 3.73 -29.28 36.63
N ARG A 14 4.04 -29.36 37.93
CA ARG A 14 4.21 -28.16 38.77
C ARG A 14 5.56 -27.45 38.59
N VAL A 15 6.60 -28.17 38.18
CA VAL A 15 7.93 -27.55 37.96
C VAL A 15 8.01 -26.84 36.61
N THR A 16 7.29 -27.33 35.58
CA THR A 16 7.28 -26.68 34.25
C THR A 16 6.45 -25.40 34.21
N MET A 17 5.48 -25.24 35.12
CA MET A 17 4.57 -24.08 35.11
C MET A 17 5.19 -22.83 35.75
N LEU A 18 6.17 -22.98 36.65
CA LEU A 18 6.84 -21.83 37.29
C LEU A 18 7.92 -21.21 36.40
N PHE A 19 8.57 -21.97 35.51
CA PHE A 19 9.54 -21.41 34.57
C PHE A 19 8.91 -20.68 33.38
N ARG A 20 7.60 -20.88 33.11
CA ARG A 20 6.89 -20.16 32.04
C ARG A 20 6.35 -18.79 32.44
N VAL A 21 6.29 -18.47 33.73
CA VAL A 21 5.79 -17.16 34.19
C VAL A 21 6.87 -16.09 34.20
N PHE A 22 8.15 -16.47 34.38
CA PHE A 22 9.25 -15.49 34.42
C PHE A 22 9.96 -15.23 33.08
N GLY A 23 9.69 -16.03 32.04
CA GLY A 23 10.28 -15.86 30.70
C GLY A 23 9.38 -15.20 29.65
N GLY A 24 8.19 -14.73 30.05
CA GLY A 24 7.15 -14.25 29.12
C GLY A 24 6.92 -12.72 29.09
N LEU A 25 7.71 -11.93 29.84
CA LEU A 25 7.42 -10.50 30.04
C LEU A 25 8.27 -9.54 29.17
N VAL A 26 9.03 -10.02 28.19
CA VAL A 26 9.97 -9.16 27.41
C VAL A 26 9.68 -9.16 25.89
N LEU A 27 8.50 -9.59 25.45
CA LEU A 27 8.21 -9.68 24.00
C LEU A 27 6.89 -9.02 23.55
N CYS A 28 6.59 -7.81 24.03
CA CYS A 28 5.47 -7.00 23.50
C CYS A 28 5.80 -5.49 23.40
N LEU A 29 7.04 -5.11 23.12
CA LEU A 29 7.40 -3.74 22.71
C LEU A 29 7.94 -3.73 21.28
N ASN A 30 7.14 -4.22 20.35
CA ASN A 30 7.18 -3.71 18.98
C ASN A 30 5.93 -2.87 18.81
N LEU A 31 5.98 -1.59 19.21
CA LEU A 31 5.03 -0.62 18.66
C LEU A 31 5.37 -0.52 17.18
N ALA A 32 4.70 -1.33 16.36
CA ALA A 32 4.57 -1.03 14.96
C ALA A 32 3.86 0.33 14.90
N THR A 33 4.62 1.40 14.63
CA THR A 33 4.05 2.66 14.17
C THR A 33 3.44 2.36 12.81
N ALA A 34 2.21 1.86 12.80
CA ALA A 34 1.37 1.92 11.63
C ALA A 34 1.31 3.41 11.26
N GLY A 35 1.98 3.79 10.18
CA GLY A 35 1.97 5.16 9.70
C GLY A 35 0.52 5.56 9.56
N ALA A 36 0.07 6.53 10.37
CA ALA A 36 -1.23 7.13 10.18
C ALA A 36 -1.17 7.73 8.76
N ARG A 37 -1.90 7.13 7.81
CA ARG A 37 -2.11 7.78 6.52
C ARG A 37 -2.89 9.05 6.83
N ASP A 38 -2.25 10.20 6.65
CA ASP A 38 -2.92 11.48 6.77
C ASP A 38 -4.17 11.46 5.92
N VAL A 39 -5.31 11.83 6.52
CA VAL A 39 -6.57 11.89 5.79
C VAL A 39 -6.45 13.00 4.76
N VAL A 40 -6.42 12.62 3.49
CA VAL A 40 -6.30 13.57 2.37
C VAL A 40 -7.49 14.54 2.42
N CYS A 41 -7.18 15.83 2.36
CA CYS A 41 -8.16 16.92 2.44
C CYS A 41 -8.96 16.97 3.75
N ALA A 42 -8.36 16.60 4.89
CA ALA A 42 -9.02 16.62 6.20
C ALA A 42 -9.58 18.01 6.61
N ASP A 43 -8.97 19.09 6.15
CA ASP A 43 -9.32 20.47 6.54
C ASP A 43 -10.48 21.09 5.73
N SER A 44 -11.04 20.36 4.75
CA SER A 44 -12.13 20.88 3.92
C SER A 44 -13.40 21.16 4.74
N LYS A 45 -14.03 22.31 4.53
CA LYS A 45 -15.19 22.76 5.32
C LYS A 45 -16.52 22.29 4.76
N ASP A 46 -16.56 22.00 3.47
CA ASP A 46 -17.74 21.48 2.77
C ASP A 46 -17.36 20.53 1.63
N THR A 47 -18.37 19.88 1.05
CA THR A 47 -18.18 18.88 -0.01
C THR A 47 -17.63 19.48 -1.32
N ILE A 48 -17.79 20.78 -1.57
CA ILE A 48 -17.23 21.42 -2.76
C ILE A 48 -15.73 21.60 -2.56
N GLU A 49 -15.32 22.15 -1.42
CA GLU A 49 -13.92 22.32 -1.04
C GLU A 49 -13.18 20.98 -1.01
N GLU A 50 -13.81 19.96 -0.44
CA GLU A 50 -13.27 18.60 -0.39
C GLU A 50 -12.98 18.04 -1.79
N ARG A 51 -13.94 18.13 -2.71
CA ARG A 51 -13.77 17.63 -4.09
C ARG A 51 -12.67 18.38 -4.83
N ASN A 52 -12.59 19.70 -4.66
CA ASN A 52 -11.57 20.52 -5.32
C ASN A 52 -10.17 20.16 -4.81
N CYS A 53 -10.02 20.01 -3.49
CA CYS A 53 -8.78 19.54 -2.89
C CYS A 53 -8.39 18.15 -3.41
N MET A 54 -9.32 17.19 -3.40
CA MET A 54 -9.07 15.83 -3.91
C MET A 54 -8.66 15.84 -5.38
N SER A 55 -9.30 16.66 -6.22
CA SER A 55 -8.92 16.82 -7.63
C SER A 55 -7.49 17.34 -7.76
N ALA A 56 -7.10 18.33 -6.96
CA ALA A 56 -5.74 18.86 -6.99
C ALA A 56 -4.70 17.83 -6.51
N GLU A 57 -5.03 16.98 -5.54
CA GLU A 57 -4.14 15.89 -5.12
C GLU A 57 -4.00 14.82 -6.21
N ILE A 58 -5.06 14.52 -6.95
CA ILE A 58 -4.98 13.64 -8.13
C ILE A 58 -4.04 14.24 -9.17
N ASP A 59 -4.18 15.52 -9.51
CA ASP A 59 -3.30 16.18 -10.49
C ASP A 59 -1.82 16.08 -10.08
N LYS A 60 -1.52 16.23 -8.79
CA LYS A 60 -0.15 16.09 -8.26
C LYS A 60 0.39 14.68 -8.44
N VAL A 61 -0.38 13.65 -8.09
CA VAL A 61 0.10 12.26 -8.24
C VAL A 61 0.15 11.83 -9.70
N GLU A 62 -0.68 12.39 -10.58
CA GLU A 62 -0.60 12.14 -12.03
C GLU A 62 0.64 12.76 -12.65
N GLN A 63 1.00 13.98 -12.25
CA GLN A 63 2.27 14.60 -12.64
C GLN A 63 3.47 13.77 -12.17
N LYS A 64 3.40 13.24 -10.93
CA LYS A 64 4.43 12.33 -10.40
C LYS A 64 4.50 11.04 -11.21
N LEU A 65 3.38 10.38 -11.48
CA LEU A 65 3.34 9.17 -12.31
C LEU A 65 3.92 9.43 -13.71
N THR A 66 3.57 10.55 -14.33
CA THR A 66 4.09 10.96 -15.64
C THR A 66 5.61 11.05 -15.62
N ARG A 67 6.17 11.77 -14.64
CA ARG A 67 7.63 11.86 -14.45
C ARG A 67 8.29 10.47 -14.32
N TYR A 68 7.66 9.54 -13.61
CA TYR A 68 8.23 8.21 -13.39
C TYR A 68 8.13 7.34 -14.64
N VAL A 69 7.02 7.40 -15.37
CA VAL A 69 6.88 6.70 -16.67
C VAL A 69 7.90 7.23 -17.67
N ASP A 70 8.09 8.54 -17.74
CA ASP A 70 9.06 9.15 -18.67
C ASP A 70 10.50 8.76 -18.32
N ALA A 71 10.87 8.76 -17.04
CA ALA A 71 12.18 8.27 -16.61
C ALA A 71 12.40 6.78 -16.93
N ALA A 72 11.34 5.95 -16.82
CA ALA A 72 11.42 4.54 -17.16
C ALA A 72 11.64 4.37 -18.67
N LYS A 73 10.93 5.12 -19.51
CA LYS A 73 11.12 5.13 -20.96
C LYS A 73 12.52 5.56 -21.35
N GLU A 74 13.04 6.62 -20.74
CA GLU A 74 14.39 7.12 -20.99
C GLU A 74 15.42 6.02 -20.72
N ARG A 75 15.36 5.41 -19.53
CA ARG A 75 16.24 4.29 -19.18
C ARG A 75 16.13 3.12 -20.16
N ILE A 76 14.91 2.68 -20.47
CA ILE A 76 14.69 1.55 -21.39
C ILE A 76 15.30 1.85 -22.76
N SER A 77 15.24 3.11 -23.22
CA SER A 77 15.79 3.51 -24.52
C SER A 77 17.32 3.51 -24.60
N GLU A 78 18.03 3.48 -23.46
CA GLU A 78 19.49 3.37 -23.41
C GLU A 78 19.98 1.99 -23.87
N ASP A 79 19.15 0.95 -23.72
CA ASP A 79 19.44 -0.42 -24.13
C ASP A 79 18.57 -0.84 -25.32
N LYS A 80 19.20 -0.95 -26.50
CA LYS A 80 18.51 -1.30 -27.75
C LYS A 80 18.04 -2.75 -27.82
N GLU A 81 18.49 -3.62 -26.90
CA GLU A 81 18.02 -5.01 -26.83
C GLU A 81 16.71 -5.14 -26.06
N ILE A 82 16.37 -4.14 -25.22
CA ILE A 82 15.14 -4.14 -24.43
C ILE A 82 13.99 -3.56 -25.27
N VAL A 83 12.99 -4.39 -25.55
CA VAL A 83 11.76 -3.98 -26.25
C VAL A 83 10.57 -4.18 -25.31
N LEU A 84 10.03 -3.08 -24.80
CA LEU A 84 8.85 -3.05 -23.92
C LEU A 84 7.77 -2.14 -24.49
N SER A 85 6.51 -2.55 -24.32
CA SER A 85 5.34 -1.76 -24.74
C SER A 85 4.81 -0.88 -23.60
N LEU A 86 5.66 -0.07 -22.97
CA LEU A 86 5.28 0.69 -21.77
C LEU A 86 4.12 1.68 -22.03
N ASP A 87 4.01 2.22 -23.25
CA ASP A 87 2.88 3.06 -23.65
C ASP A 87 1.55 2.30 -23.71
N GLU A 88 1.57 1.07 -24.21
CA GLU A 88 0.37 0.22 -24.28
C GLU A 88 -0.04 -0.22 -22.87
N GLU A 89 0.93 -0.59 -22.03
CA GLU A 89 0.72 -0.92 -20.63
C GLU A 89 0.09 0.25 -19.86
N GLN A 90 0.64 1.46 -20.02
CA GLN A 90 0.13 2.66 -19.37
C GLN A 90 -1.28 3.01 -19.86
N LYS A 91 -1.56 2.85 -21.16
CA LYS A 91 -2.91 3.04 -21.72
C LYS A 91 -3.91 2.03 -21.15
N ALA A 92 -3.52 0.75 -21.06
CA ALA A 92 -4.37 -0.28 -20.50
C ALA A 92 -4.67 -0.02 -19.01
N TRP A 93 -3.65 0.39 -18.25
CA TRP A 93 -3.81 0.77 -16.84
C TRP A 93 -4.73 1.97 -16.65
N LEU A 94 -4.61 3.02 -17.48
CA LEU A 94 -5.54 4.16 -17.45
C LEU A 94 -6.99 3.72 -17.71
N GLY A 95 -7.20 2.79 -18.64
CA GLY A 95 -8.50 2.18 -18.90
C GLY A 95 -9.04 1.42 -17.68
N TYR A 96 -8.20 0.62 -17.02
CA TYR A 96 -8.55 -0.07 -15.79
C TYR A 96 -8.95 0.91 -14.68
N ARG A 97 -8.12 1.92 -14.38
CA ARG A 97 -8.39 2.93 -13.35
C ARG A 97 -9.73 3.63 -13.58
N LEU A 98 -10.00 4.03 -14.82
CA LEU A 98 -11.25 4.69 -15.20
C LEU A 98 -12.47 3.80 -14.92
N VAL A 99 -12.44 2.55 -15.39
CA VAL A 99 -13.57 1.62 -15.22
C VAL A 99 -13.75 1.27 -13.75
N HIS A 100 -12.67 0.89 -13.07
CA HIS A 100 -12.70 0.47 -11.67
C HIS A 100 -13.20 1.58 -10.75
N CYS A 101 -12.61 2.78 -10.82
CA CYS A 101 -13.03 3.89 -9.96
C CYS A 101 -14.40 4.46 -10.35
N GLY A 102 -14.82 4.29 -11.60
CA GLY A 102 -16.19 4.54 -12.04
C GLY A 102 -17.20 3.55 -11.43
N ASP A 103 -16.83 2.29 -11.26
CA ASP A 103 -17.67 1.30 -10.59
C ASP A 103 -17.71 1.51 -9.06
N VAL A 104 -16.61 1.96 -8.45
CA VAL A 104 -16.62 2.44 -7.05
C VAL A 104 -17.62 3.58 -6.86
N TYR A 105 -17.65 4.55 -7.79
CA TYR A 105 -18.65 5.64 -7.76
C TYR A 105 -20.09 5.09 -7.79
N LYS A 106 -20.37 4.11 -8.67
CA LYS A 106 -21.69 3.50 -8.81
C LYS A 106 -22.07 2.66 -7.59
N TYR A 107 -21.13 1.95 -6.99
CA TYR A 107 -21.37 1.12 -5.80
C TYR A 107 -21.85 1.98 -4.62
N TRP A 108 -21.21 3.14 -4.41
CA TRP A 108 -21.57 4.10 -3.36
C TRP A 108 -22.72 5.03 -3.76
N PHE A 109 -23.70 4.51 -4.52
CA PHE A 109 -24.76 5.28 -5.18
C PHE A 109 -25.49 6.29 -4.27
N GLN A 110 -25.69 5.94 -3.00
CA GLN A 110 -26.42 6.77 -2.04
C GLN A 110 -25.51 7.86 -1.45
N GLY A 111 -25.79 9.12 -1.79
CA GLY A 111 -25.21 10.29 -1.12
C GLY A 111 -23.97 10.90 -1.79
N THR A 112 -23.30 11.79 -1.08
CA THR A 112 -22.11 12.52 -1.55
C THR A 112 -20.82 11.73 -1.41
N TYR A 113 -20.83 10.64 -0.64
CA TYR A 113 -19.66 9.78 -0.40
C TYR A 113 -19.09 9.15 -1.68
N ARG A 114 -19.92 8.85 -2.69
CA ARG A 114 -19.45 8.35 -4.00
C ARG A 114 -18.36 9.20 -4.66
N TYR A 115 -18.43 10.52 -4.52
CA TYR A 115 -17.41 11.39 -5.08
C TYR A 115 -16.08 11.17 -4.36
N ARG A 116 -16.09 11.21 -3.02
CA ARG A 116 -14.90 10.93 -2.21
C ARG A 116 -14.34 9.54 -2.51
N ALA A 117 -15.18 8.51 -2.53
CA ALA A 117 -14.75 7.14 -2.77
C ALA A 117 -14.11 6.94 -4.16
N SER A 118 -14.69 7.52 -5.21
CA SER A 118 -14.14 7.45 -6.57
C SER A 118 -12.84 8.24 -6.71
N LEU A 119 -12.77 9.43 -6.13
CA LEU A 119 -11.55 10.26 -6.14
C LEU A 119 -10.42 9.60 -5.35
N GLN A 120 -10.73 9.02 -4.18
CA GLN A 120 -9.75 8.26 -3.39
C GLN A 120 -9.23 7.04 -4.16
N CYS A 121 -10.11 6.29 -4.83
CA CYS A 121 -9.71 5.18 -5.69
C CYS A 121 -8.71 5.63 -6.78
N MET A 122 -8.97 6.76 -7.43
CA MET A 122 -8.06 7.28 -8.46
C MET A 122 -6.72 7.70 -7.88
N LEU A 123 -6.72 8.35 -6.72
CA LEU A 123 -5.52 8.75 -5.99
C LEU A 123 -4.67 7.52 -5.63
N ASP A 124 -5.27 6.54 -4.97
CA ASP A 124 -4.61 5.32 -4.49
C ASP A 124 -3.99 4.53 -5.64
N LEU A 125 -4.78 4.23 -6.69
CA LEU A 125 -4.27 3.49 -7.84
C LEU A 125 -3.12 4.23 -8.53
N THR A 126 -3.15 5.57 -8.59
CA THR A 126 -2.09 6.35 -9.24
C THR A 126 -0.80 6.33 -8.42
N GLN A 127 -0.90 6.36 -7.09
CA GLN A 127 0.25 6.20 -6.21
C GLN A 127 0.84 4.78 -6.32
N GLU A 128 0.00 3.75 -6.28
CA GLU A 128 0.40 2.35 -6.46
C GLU A 128 1.11 2.17 -7.81
N ARG A 129 0.53 2.67 -8.89
CA ARG A 129 1.15 2.59 -10.22
C ARG A 129 2.50 3.30 -10.29
N THR A 130 2.65 4.43 -9.61
CA THR A 130 3.93 5.14 -9.54
C THR A 130 4.99 4.27 -8.87
N HIS A 131 4.62 3.61 -7.76
CA HIS A 131 5.48 2.65 -7.09
C HIS A 131 5.80 1.42 -7.95
N ASP A 132 4.81 0.88 -8.69
CA ASP A 132 5.03 -0.26 -9.60
C ASP A 132 6.04 0.07 -10.70
N ILE A 133 5.92 1.24 -11.34
CA ILE A 133 6.87 1.72 -12.35
C ILE A 133 8.26 1.87 -11.75
N TRP A 134 8.35 2.45 -10.54
CA TRP A 134 9.61 2.63 -9.86
C TRP A 134 10.29 1.30 -9.55
N SER A 135 9.54 0.37 -8.96
CA SER A 135 10.04 -0.94 -8.53
C SER A 135 10.46 -1.80 -9.71
N ALA A 136 9.73 -1.74 -10.82
CA ALA A 136 10.03 -2.53 -12.02
C ALA A 136 11.23 -1.99 -12.80
N TYR A 137 11.37 -0.66 -12.92
CA TYR A 137 12.24 -0.07 -13.94
C TYR A 137 13.25 0.95 -13.41
N LEU A 138 13.03 1.56 -12.24
CA LEU A 138 13.83 2.69 -11.76
C LEU A 138 14.67 2.40 -10.53
N THR A 139 14.60 1.20 -9.99
CA THR A 139 15.43 0.76 -8.86
C THR A 139 16.35 -0.39 -9.27
N TYR A 140 17.30 -0.71 -8.39
CA TYR A 140 18.27 -1.79 -8.56
C TYR A 140 18.11 -2.76 -7.40
N THR A 141 18.33 -4.06 -7.65
CA THR A 141 18.23 -5.08 -6.60
C THR A 141 19.38 -5.02 -5.58
N ASP A 142 20.47 -4.33 -5.91
CA ASP A 142 21.73 -4.30 -5.17
C ASP A 142 22.19 -2.90 -4.73
N SER A 143 21.42 -1.85 -5.02
CA SER A 143 21.78 -0.46 -4.74
C SER A 143 20.73 0.28 -3.92
N ASN A 144 21.21 1.19 -3.06
CA ASN A 144 20.40 1.99 -2.16
C ASN A 144 19.86 3.27 -2.84
N ALA A 145 20.19 3.51 -4.12
CA ALA A 145 19.80 4.71 -4.86
C ALA A 145 19.30 4.33 -6.25
N GLY A 146 17.98 4.25 -6.41
CA GLY A 146 17.32 4.17 -7.72
C GLY A 146 17.54 5.45 -8.55
N ILE A 147 17.21 5.39 -9.83
CA ILE A 147 17.24 6.54 -10.75
C ILE A 147 16.34 7.68 -10.25
N LEU A 148 15.21 7.30 -9.67
CA LEU A 148 14.35 8.18 -8.90
C LEU A 148 14.20 7.62 -7.47
N PRO A 149 13.92 8.47 -6.47
CA PRO A 149 13.62 8.01 -5.13
C PRO A 149 12.37 7.13 -5.11
N GLU A 150 12.24 6.29 -4.08
CA GLU A 150 10.98 5.59 -3.81
C GLU A 150 9.84 6.62 -3.63
N PRO A 151 8.70 6.45 -4.32
CA PRO A 151 7.63 7.43 -4.33
C PRO A 151 6.82 7.48 -3.03
#